data_AF-A0A3C1GQ95-F1
#
_entry.id   AF-A0A3C1GQ95-F1
#
_cell.length_a   1.000
_cell.length_b   1.000
_cell.length_c   1.000
_cell.angle_alpha   90.00
_cell.angle_beta   90.00
_cell.angle_gamma   90.00
#
_symmetry.space_group_name_H-M   'P 1'
#
loop_
_entity.id
_entity.type
_entity.pdbx_description
1 polymer ?
#
loop_
_entity_poly.entity_id
_entity_poly.type
_entity_poly.pdbx_seq_one_letter_code
_entity_poly.pdbx_strand_id
1 'polypeptide(L)'
;TYLLTKQMIEAGACAIQVENQVSDAKQCGHQAGKVTVPHEDYIAKLNAIRYAFLELGVEDGVIVARTDSEGASLTQKIPVSEEPGDLASKYIDFLEMEEISIEDANENDSLLKHNGKLVRPVRMPNGLYSFREDTNIDRVVLDCVTALENGADLLWIETPTPDVAHIKMMVDRIKEQQPKAKLVYNNSPSFNWTLNFRKQIIAKWEEEGKDISKYNKDDLMSSDYDGTELDQAADEAAKNFQRDASREAGVFHHLITLPTYHTTALSVHELAKGYFGDEGMLAYAAGVQRKEIREGISCVKHQAMAGSDLGDDHKEIFSGDNALKAGGGKNTMNQFS
;
A
#
# COMPACT_ATOMS: atom_id res chain seq x y z
N THR A 1 4.09 18.93 -4.75
CA THR A 1 3.34 17.90 -5.48
C THR A 1 3.51 18.03 -6.98
N TYR A 2 2.94 19.06 -7.62
CA TYR A 2 2.96 19.24 -9.09
C TYR A 2 4.35 19.02 -9.74
N LEU A 3 5.43 19.67 -9.25
CA LEU A 3 6.76 19.56 -9.86
C LEU A 3 7.31 18.12 -9.85
N LEU A 4 7.13 17.40 -8.75
CA LEU A 4 7.55 16.00 -8.65
C LEU A 4 6.71 15.12 -9.58
N THR A 5 5.39 15.35 -9.61
CA THR A 5 4.48 14.62 -10.49
C THR A 5 4.86 14.80 -11.95
N LYS A 6 5.18 16.02 -12.39
CA LYS A 6 5.63 16.31 -13.76
C LYS A 6 6.86 15.46 -14.13
N GLN A 7 7.87 15.44 -13.26
CA GLN A 7 9.08 14.63 -13.48
C GLN A 7 8.77 13.13 -13.53
N MET A 8 7.85 12.64 -12.70
CA MET A 8 7.43 11.23 -12.73
C MET A 8 6.74 10.87 -14.05
N ILE A 9 5.87 11.74 -14.56
CA ILE A 9 5.17 11.53 -15.84
C ILE A 9 6.16 11.60 -17.01
N GLU A 10 7.11 12.55 -17.01
CA GLU A 10 8.20 12.63 -18.00
C GLU A 10 9.07 11.37 -18.00
N ALA A 11 9.22 10.71 -16.84
CA ALA A 11 9.89 9.42 -16.72
C ALA A 11 9.03 8.21 -17.16
N GLY A 12 7.77 8.44 -17.55
CA GLY A 12 6.86 7.41 -18.08
C GLY A 12 5.75 6.96 -17.13
N ALA A 13 5.56 7.60 -15.97
CA ALA A 13 4.47 7.23 -15.06
C ALA A 13 3.09 7.63 -15.64
N CYS A 14 2.21 6.65 -15.82
CA CYS A 14 0.82 6.87 -16.25
C CYS A 14 -0.19 6.92 -15.08
N ALA A 15 0.23 6.53 -13.88
CA ALA A 15 -0.59 6.54 -12.68
C ALA A 15 0.22 7.11 -11.50
N ILE A 16 -0.41 7.98 -10.71
CA ILE A 16 0.22 8.64 -9.56
C ILE A 16 -0.63 8.38 -8.33
N GLN A 17 -0.02 7.72 -7.33
CA GLN A 17 -0.61 7.57 -6.01
C GLN A 17 -0.18 8.73 -5.10
N VAL A 18 -1.14 9.30 -4.37
CA VAL A 18 -0.89 10.32 -3.35
C VAL A 18 -1.68 10.00 -2.08
N GLU A 19 -1.20 10.44 -0.91
CA GLU A 19 -1.81 10.13 0.39
C GLU A 19 -2.19 11.40 1.17
N ASN A 20 -3.16 11.27 2.08
CA ASN A 20 -3.66 12.34 2.95
C ASN A 20 -2.86 12.50 4.26
N GLN A 21 -1.68 11.87 4.39
CA GLN A 21 -0.79 12.12 5.52
C GLN A 21 -0.02 13.45 5.40
N VAL A 22 0.45 13.94 6.56
CA VAL A 22 1.41 15.05 6.63
C VAL A 22 2.82 14.55 6.29
N SER A 23 3.53 15.27 5.41
CA SER A 23 4.82 14.84 4.88
C SER A 23 5.98 14.90 5.89
N ASP A 24 5.92 15.80 6.87
CA ASP A 24 6.96 16.03 7.89
C ASP A 24 6.87 15.03 9.07
N ALA A 25 5.68 14.49 9.32
CA ALA A 25 5.40 13.44 10.29
C ALA A 25 5.07 12.10 9.62
N LYS A 26 5.46 11.91 8.35
CA LYS A 26 5.12 10.75 7.55
C LYS A 26 5.62 9.47 8.23
N GLN A 27 4.69 8.54 8.46
CA GLN A 27 4.98 7.19 8.94
C GLN A 27 4.60 6.17 7.87
N CYS A 28 5.20 4.99 7.91
CA CYS A 28 4.71 3.87 7.11
C CYS A 28 3.25 3.56 7.50
N GLY A 29 2.42 3.15 6.56
CA GLY A 29 0.99 2.89 6.77
C GLY A 29 0.65 1.91 7.90
N HIS A 30 1.60 1.06 8.31
CA HIS A 30 1.44 0.06 9.37
C HIS A 30 2.02 0.50 10.73
N GLN A 31 2.52 1.73 10.85
CA GLN A 31 3.06 2.28 12.09
C GLN A 31 2.01 3.14 12.82
N ALA A 32 2.11 3.19 14.15
CA ALA A 32 1.28 4.05 14.99
C ALA A 32 1.69 5.53 14.87
N GLY A 33 0.78 6.45 15.20
CA GLY A 33 1.06 7.89 15.21
C GLY A 33 0.94 8.59 13.84
N LYS A 34 0.19 8.00 12.90
CA LYS A 34 -0.12 8.62 11.61
C LYS A 34 -0.93 9.90 11.82
N VAL A 35 -0.59 10.92 11.03
CA VAL A 35 -1.21 12.25 11.09
C VAL A 35 -1.82 12.57 9.73
N THR A 36 -3.11 12.92 9.69
CA THR A 36 -3.78 13.33 8.45
C THR A 36 -3.83 14.84 8.30
N VAL A 37 -3.95 15.30 7.05
CA VAL A 37 -4.29 16.68 6.70
C VAL A 37 -5.79 16.82 6.43
N PRO A 38 -6.38 18.01 6.62
CA PRO A 38 -7.75 18.28 6.18
C PRO A 38 -7.93 18.10 4.67
N HIS A 39 -9.18 17.90 4.25
CA HIS A 39 -9.53 17.61 2.85
C HIS A 39 -9.06 18.69 1.87
N GLU A 40 -9.06 19.98 2.24
CA GLU A 40 -8.62 21.07 1.38
C GLU A 40 -7.15 20.92 0.94
N ASP A 41 -6.26 20.53 1.87
CA ASP A 41 -4.85 20.28 1.59
C ASP A 41 -4.70 19.07 0.67
N TYR A 42 -5.54 18.04 0.87
CA TYR A 42 -5.49 16.83 0.05
C TYR A 42 -6.05 17.03 -1.37
N ILE A 43 -7.17 17.73 -1.51
CA ILE A 43 -7.77 18.13 -2.79
C ILE A 43 -6.78 19.00 -3.58
N ALA A 44 -6.07 19.93 -2.93
CA ALA A 44 -5.03 20.72 -3.58
C ALA A 44 -3.92 19.82 -4.17
N LYS A 45 -3.54 18.72 -3.49
CA LYS A 45 -2.58 17.74 -4.04
C LYS A 45 -3.16 17.00 -5.24
N LEU A 46 -4.42 16.57 -5.20
CA LEU A 46 -5.10 15.90 -6.33
C LEU A 46 -5.14 16.82 -7.57
N ASN A 47 -5.54 18.08 -7.39
CA ASN A 47 -5.56 19.10 -8.44
C ASN A 47 -4.16 19.33 -9.01
N ALA A 48 -3.13 19.44 -8.15
CA ALA A 48 -1.75 19.60 -8.59
C ALA A 48 -1.25 18.43 -9.46
N ILE A 49 -1.68 17.20 -9.17
CA ILE A 49 -1.37 16.01 -9.98
C ILE A 49 -2.11 16.09 -11.32
N ARG A 50 -3.41 16.41 -11.31
CA ARG A 50 -4.21 16.55 -12.53
C ARG A 50 -3.63 17.61 -13.47
N TYR A 51 -3.21 18.77 -12.96
CA TYR A 51 -2.56 19.79 -13.78
C TYR A 51 -1.27 19.30 -14.44
N ALA A 52 -0.47 18.47 -13.76
CA ALA A 52 0.75 17.92 -14.36
C ALA A 52 0.44 16.98 -15.53
N PHE A 53 -0.59 16.12 -15.41
CA PHE A 53 -1.06 15.28 -16.50
C PHE A 53 -1.58 16.09 -17.69
N LEU A 54 -2.43 17.09 -17.43
CA LEU A 54 -3.00 17.96 -18.46
C LEU A 54 -1.92 18.74 -19.22
N GLU A 55 -0.93 19.28 -18.51
CA GLU A 55 0.16 20.02 -19.15
C GLU A 55 1.02 19.16 -20.08
N LEU A 56 1.28 17.90 -19.69
CA LEU A 56 2.08 16.97 -20.49
C LEU A 56 1.27 16.26 -21.59
N GLY A 57 -0.01 16.59 -21.75
CA GLY A 57 -0.89 16.00 -22.77
C GLY A 57 -1.25 14.53 -22.49
N VAL A 58 -1.16 14.09 -21.24
CA VAL A 58 -1.53 12.72 -20.81
C VAL A 58 -2.95 12.76 -20.25
N GLU A 59 -3.93 12.84 -21.15
CA GLU A 59 -5.35 13.03 -20.79
C GLU A 59 -5.92 11.89 -19.93
N ASP A 60 -5.47 10.66 -20.16
CA ASP A 60 -5.90 9.44 -19.45
C ASP A 60 -5.05 9.13 -18.19
N GLY A 61 -4.30 10.11 -17.68
CA GLY A 61 -3.49 9.95 -16.47
C GLY A 61 -4.34 9.57 -15.26
N VAL A 62 -3.94 8.54 -14.53
CA VAL A 62 -4.70 7.97 -13.40
C VAL A 62 -4.20 8.51 -12.06
N ILE A 63 -5.12 8.94 -11.19
CA ILE A 63 -4.83 9.38 -9.83
C ILE A 63 -5.37 8.35 -8.83
N VAL A 64 -4.48 7.78 -8.01
CA VAL A 64 -4.85 6.90 -6.90
C VAL A 64 -4.83 7.68 -5.60
N ALA A 65 -6.00 7.90 -5.01
CA ALA A 65 -6.14 8.58 -3.74
C ALA A 65 -6.04 7.58 -2.58
N ARG A 66 -4.95 7.66 -1.82
CA ARG A 66 -4.73 6.88 -0.61
C ARG A 66 -5.23 7.61 0.62
N THR A 67 -6.03 6.93 1.44
CA THR A 67 -6.31 7.37 2.81
C THR A 67 -5.60 6.48 3.82
N ASP A 68 -5.04 7.13 4.83
CA ASP A 68 -4.43 6.50 6.01
C ASP A 68 -5.30 6.65 7.28
N SER A 69 -6.52 7.21 7.13
CA SER A 69 -7.42 7.53 8.24
C SER A 69 -7.76 6.35 9.13
N GLU A 70 -7.75 5.13 8.60
CA GLU A 70 -8.09 3.93 9.38
C GLU A 70 -7.18 3.75 10.60
N GLY A 71 -5.88 3.99 10.42
CA GLY A 71 -4.89 3.89 11.50
C GLY A 71 -4.35 5.24 11.96
N ALA A 72 -4.91 6.35 11.50
CA ALA A 72 -4.54 7.68 11.96
C ALA A 72 -5.50 8.13 13.06
N SER A 73 -4.93 8.59 14.16
CA SER A 73 -5.65 9.14 15.32
C SER A 73 -5.35 10.62 15.55
N LEU A 74 -4.52 11.23 14.69
CA LEU A 74 -4.05 12.61 14.86
C LEU A 74 -4.23 13.44 13.59
N THR A 75 -4.35 14.75 13.76
CA THR A 75 -4.24 15.73 12.68
C THR A 75 -3.38 16.93 13.08
N GLN A 76 -2.71 17.53 12.11
CA GLN A 76 -1.86 18.70 12.33
C GLN A 76 -2.64 20.01 12.40
N LYS A 77 -3.80 20.08 11.74
CA LYS A 77 -4.55 21.33 11.57
C LYS A 77 -6.05 21.10 11.75
N ILE A 78 -6.72 22.10 12.30
CA ILE A 78 -8.18 22.20 12.31
C ILE A 78 -8.55 23.08 11.11
N PRO A 79 -9.31 22.56 10.12
CA PRO A 79 -9.69 23.35 8.94
C PRO A 79 -10.67 24.46 9.32
N VAL A 80 -10.80 25.45 8.43
CA VAL A 80 -11.77 26.53 8.61
C VAL A 80 -13.09 26.12 7.98
N SER A 81 -14.14 26.03 8.78
CA SER A 81 -15.51 25.83 8.30
C SER A 81 -16.17 27.18 8.05
N GLU A 82 -16.77 27.33 6.87
CA GLU A 82 -17.52 28.53 6.49
C GLU A 82 -19.02 28.36 6.75
N GLU A 83 -19.54 27.13 6.59
CA GLU A 83 -20.94 26.81 6.82
C GLU A 83 -21.14 25.45 7.48
N PRO A 84 -22.19 25.28 8.32
CA PRO A 84 -22.46 24.00 8.95
C PRO A 84 -22.65 22.87 7.93
N GLY A 85 -21.89 21.79 8.08
CA GLY A 85 -21.97 20.61 7.21
C GLY A 85 -21.06 20.64 5.98
N ASP A 86 -20.26 21.69 5.78
CA ASP A 86 -19.16 21.66 4.80
C ASP A 86 -18.09 20.60 5.17
N LEU A 87 -17.12 20.36 4.28
CA LEU A 87 -16.08 19.35 4.51
C LEU A 87 -15.22 19.63 5.75
N ALA A 88 -14.99 20.91 6.05
CA ALA A 88 -14.24 21.32 7.23
C ALA A 88 -15.04 21.04 8.51
N SER A 89 -16.33 21.36 8.54
CA SER A 89 -17.28 21.03 9.61
C SER A 89 -17.29 19.53 9.87
N LYS A 90 -17.46 18.71 8.81
CA LYS A 90 -17.45 17.25 8.93
C LYS A 90 -16.11 16.71 9.46
N TYR A 91 -15.00 17.33 9.08
CA TYR A 91 -13.68 16.94 9.59
C TYR A 91 -13.52 17.29 11.08
N ILE A 92 -13.96 18.50 11.46
CA ILE A 92 -14.01 18.95 12.86
C ILE A 92 -14.91 18.03 13.68
N ASP A 93 -16.05 17.58 13.13
CA ASP A 93 -16.97 16.68 13.80
C ASP A 93 -16.30 15.39 14.29
N PHE A 94 -15.11 14.99 13.79
CA PHE A 94 -14.39 13.81 14.28
C PHE A 94 -13.36 14.08 15.39
N LEU A 95 -13.05 15.34 15.70
CA LEU A 95 -12.05 15.65 16.73
C LEU A 95 -12.53 15.22 18.12
N GLU A 96 -11.59 14.75 18.93
CA GLU A 96 -11.78 14.61 20.36
C GLU A 96 -11.81 16.00 20.97
N MET A 97 -12.90 16.32 21.66
CA MET A 97 -13.14 17.65 22.23
C MET A 97 -13.89 17.52 23.54
N GLU A 98 -13.55 18.37 24.50
CA GLU A 98 -14.27 18.49 25.76
C GLU A 98 -15.06 19.81 25.80
N GLU A 99 -16.28 19.77 26.30
CA GLU A 99 -17.04 20.97 26.60
C GLU A 99 -16.42 21.69 27.80
N ILE A 100 -16.21 22.99 27.67
CA ILE A 100 -15.54 23.79 28.69
C ILE A 100 -16.15 25.20 28.76
N SER A 101 -16.18 25.78 29.95
CA SER A 101 -16.50 27.19 30.15
C SER A 101 -15.28 28.06 29.84
N ILE A 102 -15.49 29.37 29.64
CA ILE A 102 -14.35 30.28 29.44
C ILE A 102 -13.57 30.47 30.75
N GLU A 103 -14.24 30.33 31.89
CA GLU A 103 -13.68 30.46 33.23
C GLU A 103 -12.76 29.28 33.59
N ASP A 104 -13.06 28.08 33.07
CA ASP A 104 -12.28 26.86 33.31
C ASP A 104 -11.16 26.63 32.27
N ALA A 105 -11.18 27.39 31.17
CA ALA A 105 -10.14 27.34 30.16
C ALA A 105 -8.83 27.93 30.67
N ASN A 106 -7.71 27.27 30.36
CA ASN A 106 -6.40 27.81 30.69
C ASN A 106 -6.00 28.92 29.72
N GLU A 107 -5.15 29.82 30.18
CA GLU A 107 -4.49 30.79 29.32
C GLU A 107 -3.79 30.10 28.14
N ASN A 108 -4.10 30.54 26.93
CA ASN A 108 -3.60 30.00 25.65
C ASN A 108 -4.19 28.65 25.20
N ASP A 109 -5.27 28.17 25.83
CA ASP A 109 -6.04 27.05 25.27
C ASP A 109 -6.61 27.40 23.89
N SER A 110 -6.63 26.40 23.00
CA SER A 110 -7.30 26.50 21.71
C SER A 110 -8.77 26.13 21.90
N LEU A 111 -9.66 27.11 21.81
CA LEU A 111 -11.10 26.93 22.00
C LEU A 111 -11.82 27.10 20.66
N LEU A 112 -12.89 26.34 20.46
CA LEU A 112 -13.76 26.48 19.30
C LEU A 112 -15.23 26.42 19.71
N LYS A 113 -16.09 27.01 18.88
CA LYS A 113 -17.54 26.87 19.02
C LYS A 113 -18.00 25.67 18.21
N HIS A 114 -18.61 24.68 18.85
CA HIS A 114 -19.14 23.49 18.20
C HIS A 114 -20.53 23.16 18.74
N ASN A 115 -21.51 22.97 17.84
CA ASN A 115 -22.90 22.68 18.20
C ASN A 115 -23.48 23.62 19.28
N GLY A 116 -23.14 24.92 19.16
CA GLY A 116 -23.60 25.96 20.08
C GLY A 116 -22.86 26.03 21.42
N LYS A 117 -21.90 25.15 21.66
CA LYS A 117 -21.10 25.05 22.88
C LYS A 117 -19.67 25.53 22.66
N LEU A 118 -19.03 26.01 23.72
CA LEU A 118 -17.60 26.25 23.73
C LEU A 118 -16.91 24.93 24.09
N VAL A 119 -15.96 24.52 23.26
CA VAL A 119 -15.25 23.25 23.43
C VAL A 119 -13.75 23.44 23.23
N ARG A 120 -12.95 22.57 23.85
CA ARG A 120 -11.51 22.50 23.71
C ARG A 120 -11.13 21.19 23.01
N PRO A 121 -10.58 21.23 21.79
CA PRO A 121 -10.01 20.03 21.17
C PRO A 121 -8.86 19.48 21.99
N VAL A 122 -8.80 18.16 22.12
CA VAL A 122 -7.68 17.48 22.78
C VAL A 122 -6.43 17.66 21.92
N ARG A 123 -5.48 18.41 22.48
CA ARG A 123 -4.20 18.72 21.86
C ARG A 123 -3.07 18.03 22.61
N MET A 124 -2.29 17.24 21.89
CA MET A 124 -1.15 16.49 22.42
C MET A 124 0.04 17.43 22.71
N PRO A 125 1.00 17.04 23.58
CA PRO A 125 2.17 17.88 23.90
C PRO A 125 3.05 18.26 22.70
N ASN A 126 3.00 17.48 21.61
CA ASN A 126 3.68 17.78 20.35
C ASN A 126 2.90 18.76 19.45
N GLY A 127 1.75 19.26 19.91
CA GLY A 127 0.94 20.25 19.25
C GLY A 127 -0.13 19.71 18.29
N LEU A 128 -0.21 18.39 18.07
CA LEU A 128 -1.21 17.74 17.21
C LEU A 128 -2.55 17.57 17.91
N TYR A 129 -3.64 17.50 17.14
CA TYR A 129 -4.99 17.27 17.65
C TYR A 129 -5.41 15.82 17.49
N SER A 130 -6.15 15.30 18.46
CA SER A 130 -6.65 13.93 18.46
C SER A 130 -8.03 13.83 17.81
N PHE A 131 -8.26 12.76 17.06
CA PHE A 131 -9.60 12.31 16.69
C PHE A 131 -10.19 11.46 17.80
N ARG A 132 -11.53 11.41 17.88
CA ARG A 132 -12.23 10.47 18.75
C ARG A 132 -11.95 9.04 18.30
N GLU A 133 -11.92 8.14 19.27
CA GLU A 133 -11.92 6.70 19.03
C GLU A 133 -13.15 6.31 18.19
N ASP A 134 -13.04 5.18 17.46
CA ASP A 134 -14.09 4.60 16.62
C ASP A 134 -14.63 5.48 15.47
N THR A 135 -13.98 6.61 15.16
CA THR A 135 -14.32 7.46 13.99
C THR A 135 -13.56 7.10 12.71
N ASN A 136 -12.62 6.17 12.80
CA ASN A 136 -11.65 5.88 11.74
C ASN A 136 -12.31 5.41 10.43
N ILE A 137 -13.30 4.54 10.52
CA ILE A 137 -14.04 4.04 9.35
C ILE A 137 -14.87 5.16 8.71
N ASP A 138 -15.53 6.00 9.50
CA ASP A 138 -16.32 7.12 8.99
C ASP A 138 -15.43 8.14 8.26
N ARG A 139 -14.25 8.41 8.81
CA ARG A 139 -13.23 9.25 8.17
C ARG A 139 -12.74 8.65 6.86
N VAL A 140 -12.45 7.34 6.81
CA VAL A 140 -12.07 6.65 5.56
C VAL A 140 -13.15 6.81 4.49
N VAL A 141 -14.42 6.60 4.83
CA VAL A 141 -15.52 6.75 3.87
C VAL A 141 -15.60 8.19 3.37
N LEU A 142 -15.50 9.18 4.26
CA LEU A 142 -15.51 10.60 3.88
C LEU A 142 -14.32 10.96 2.97
N ASP A 143 -13.11 10.52 3.31
CA ASP A 143 -11.90 10.75 2.51
C ASP A 143 -12.07 10.19 1.09
N CYS A 144 -12.54 8.95 0.99
CA CYS A 144 -12.69 8.25 -0.28
C CYS A 144 -13.75 8.87 -1.19
N VAL A 145 -14.93 9.19 -0.64
CA VAL A 145 -15.99 9.85 -1.40
C VAL A 145 -15.50 11.23 -1.87
N THR A 146 -14.92 12.01 -0.96
CA THR A 146 -14.39 13.34 -1.28
C THR A 146 -13.32 13.28 -2.37
N ALA A 147 -12.41 12.30 -2.32
CA ALA A 147 -11.36 12.17 -3.33
C ALA A 147 -11.91 11.87 -4.72
N LEU A 148 -12.89 10.98 -4.84
CA LEU A 148 -13.53 10.66 -6.13
C LEU A 148 -14.31 11.87 -6.69
N GLU A 149 -15.00 12.61 -5.83
CA GLU A 149 -15.71 13.85 -6.22
C GLU A 149 -14.76 14.96 -6.69
N ASN A 150 -13.49 14.89 -6.28
CA ASN A 150 -12.48 15.90 -6.55
C ASN A 150 -11.33 15.39 -7.44
N GLY A 151 -11.63 14.44 -8.33
CA GLY A 151 -10.77 14.11 -9.48
C GLY A 151 -9.82 12.92 -9.32
N ALA A 152 -9.94 12.15 -8.24
CA ALA A 152 -9.29 10.84 -8.13
C ALA A 152 -10.01 9.80 -9.00
N ASP A 153 -9.24 8.84 -9.54
CA ASP A 153 -9.76 7.78 -10.40
C ASP A 153 -9.90 6.44 -9.67
N LEU A 154 -9.00 6.20 -8.70
CA LEU A 154 -8.96 4.98 -7.88
C LEU A 154 -8.73 5.34 -6.41
N LEU A 155 -9.15 4.44 -5.53
CA LEU A 155 -8.98 4.57 -4.08
C LEU A 155 -7.96 3.57 -3.56
N TRP A 156 -7.20 3.97 -2.54
CA TRP A 156 -6.41 3.06 -1.72
C TRP A 156 -6.78 3.30 -0.26
N ILE A 157 -7.23 2.26 0.44
CA ILE A 157 -7.46 2.31 1.88
C ILE A 157 -6.35 1.49 2.55
N GLU A 158 -5.51 2.14 3.37
CA GLU A 158 -4.47 1.42 4.08
C GLU A 158 -5.05 0.71 5.30
N THR A 159 -5.10 -0.63 5.27
CA THR A 159 -5.68 -1.47 6.31
C THR A 159 -4.62 -2.08 7.24
N PRO A 160 -4.97 -2.42 8.50
CA PRO A 160 -4.05 -3.03 9.46
C PRO A 160 -3.88 -4.55 9.26
N THR A 161 -4.83 -5.20 8.58
CA THR A 161 -4.86 -6.66 8.34
C THR A 161 -5.41 -6.98 6.95
N PRO A 162 -5.11 -8.19 6.40
CA PRO A 162 -5.68 -8.67 5.14
C PRO A 162 -7.05 -9.32 5.38
N ASP A 163 -8.10 -8.51 5.50
CA ASP A 163 -9.47 -8.97 5.76
C ASP A 163 -10.44 -8.47 4.67
N VAL A 164 -11.02 -9.43 3.93
CA VAL A 164 -11.96 -9.16 2.83
C VAL A 164 -13.27 -8.57 3.33
N ALA A 165 -13.80 -9.03 4.47
CA ALA A 165 -15.05 -8.55 5.01
C ALA A 165 -14.90 -7.11 5.53
N HIS A 166 -13.76 -6.83 6.16
CA HIS A 166 -13.44 -5.49 6.66
C HIS A 166 -13.32 -4.45 5.54
N ILE A 167 -12.56 -4.75 4.49
CA ILE A 167 -12.46 -3.84 3.33
C ILE A 167 -13.80 -3.73 2.59
N LYS A 168 -14.54 -4.83 2.45
CA LYS A 168 -15.88 -4.81 1.84
C LYS A 168 -16.82 -3.85 2.56
N MET A 169 -16.87 -3.90 3.90
CA MET A 169 -17.73 -3.03 4.69
C MET A 169 -17.46 -1.54 4.41
N MET A 170 -16.18 -1.15 4.32
CA MET A 170 -15.81 0.22 3.94
C MET A 170 -16.23 0.56 2.51
N VAL A 171 -15.99 -0.35 1.57
CA VAL A 171 -16.32 -0.12 0.15
C VAL A 171 -17.81 -0.05 -0.11
N ASP A 172 -18.62 -0.85 0.56
CA ASP A 172 -20.08 -0.82 0.41
C ASP A 172 -20.62 0.57 0.81
N ARG A 173 -20.14 1.13 1.94
CA ARG A 173 -20.48 2.49 2.38
C ARG A 173 -20.01 3.58 1.41
N ILE A 174 -18.84 3.41 0.79
CA ILE A 174 -18.38 4.34 -0.26
C ILE A 174 -19.28 4.24 -1.49
N LYS A 175 -19.67 3.02 -1.88
CA LYS A 175 -20.48 2.77 -3.08
C LYS A 175 -21.92 3.24 -2.97
N GLU A 176 -22.45 3.41 -1.75
CA GLU A 176 -23.73 4.11 -1.53
C GLU A 176 -23.74 5.51 -2.15
N GLN A 177 -22.58 6.18 -2.17
CA GLN A 177 -22.40 7.53 -2.73
C GLN A 177 -21.68 7.53 -4.08
N GLN A 178 -20.73 6.60 -4.26
CA GLN A 178 -19.88 6.47 -5.45
C GLN A 178 -19.96 5.04 -6.02
N PRO A 179 -21.04 4.66 -6.74
CA PRO A 179 -21.30 3.26 -7.12
C PRO A 179 -20.22 2.61 -8.00
N LYS A 180 -19.41 3.42 -8.69
CA LYS A 180 -18.33 2.97 -9.58
C LYS A 180 -16.95 2.95 -8.92
N ALA A 181 -16.87 3.21 -7.61
CA ALA A 181 -15.61 3.20 -6.86
C ALA A 181 -14.86 1.88 -7.05
N LYS A 182 -13.55 1.99 -7.31
CA LYS A 182 -12.61 0.89 -7.52
C LYS A 182 -11.39 1.09 -6.63
N LEU A 183 -10.84 -0.03 -6.14
CA LEU A 183 -9.74 0.00 -5.20
C LEU A 183 -8.43 -0.51 -5.78
N VAL A 184 -7.33 0.13 -5.38
CA VAL A 184 -5.99 -0.45 -5.33
C VAL A 184 -5.81 -1.00 -3.92
N TYR A 185 -5.45 -2.28 -3.80
CA TYR A 185 -5.26 -2.94 -2.51
C TYR A 185 -3.81 -3.40 -2.31
N ASN A 186 -3.24 -2.97 -1.19
CA ASN A 186 -1.92 -3.39 -0.75
C ASN A 186 -1.99 -4.72 -0.01
N ASN A 187 -1.56 -5.79 -0.67
CA ASN A 187 -1.28 -7.08 -0.05
C ASN A 187 0.04 -6.96 0.72
N SER A 188 0.00 -6.26 1.85
CA SER A 188 1.20 -5.81 2.55
C SER A 188 2.09 -6.96 3.02
N PRO A 189 3.40 -6.92 2.77
CA PRO A 189 4.34 -7.87 3.35
C PRO A 189 4.59 -7.59 4.84
N SER A 190 4.08 -6.49 5.39
CA SER A 190 4.09 -6.23 6.84
C SER A 190 3.02 -7.03 7.59
N PHE A 191 2.04 -7.61 6.89
CA PHE A 191 1.10 -8.54 7.50
C PHE A 191 1.77 -9.89 7.77
N ASN A 192 1.49 -10.47 8.94
CA ASN A 192 1.70 -11.91 9.11
C ASN A 192 0.51 -12.65 8.47
N TRP A 193 0.66 -13.06 7.21
CA TRP A 193 -0.40 -13.67 6.41
C TRP A 193 -0.97 -14.93 7.08
N THR A 194 -0.13 -15.92 7.38
CA THR A 194 -0.55 -17.18 8.01
C THR A 194 -1.29 -16.94 9.32
N LEU A 195 -0.76 -16.08 10.21
CA LEU A 195 -1.42 -15.79 11.48
C LEU A 195 -2.80 -15.16 11.28
N ASN A 196 -2.92 -14.18 10.37
CA ASN A 196 -4.18 -13.51 10.10
C ASN A 196 -5.23 -14.49 9.55
N PHE A 197 -4.87 -15.31 8.56
CA PHE A 197 -5.82 -16.30 8.02
C PHE A 197 -6.17 -17.39 9.02
N ARG A 198 -5.20 -17.92 9.79
CA ARG A 198 -5.51 -18.89 10.86
C ARG A 198 -6.47 -18.28 11.90
N LYS A 199 -6.27 -17.01 12.30
CA LYS A 199 -7.22 -16.30 13.20
C LYS A 199 -8.61 -16.16 12.59
N GLN A 200 -8.71 -15.76 11.32
CA GLN A 200 -9.99 -15.63 10.62
C GLN A 200 -10.72 -16.98 10.51
N ILE A 201 -10.02 -18.06 10.19
CA ILE A 201 -10.60 -19.41 10.13
C ILE A 201 -11.06 -19.87 11.51
N ILE A 202 -10.27 -19.66 12.57
CA ILE A 202 -10.69 -19.97 13.94
C ILE A 202 -11.97 -19.22 14.31
N ALA A 203 -12.01 -17.90 14.09
CA ALA A 203 -13.20 -17.09 14.39
C ALA A 203 -14.44 -17.61 13.63
N LYS A 204 -14.30 -17.91 12.34
CA LYS A 204 -15.36 -18.50 11.52
C LYS A 204 -15.83 -19.85 12.06
N TRP A 205 -14.91 -20.73 12.42
CA TRP A 205 -15.24 -22.06 12.96
C TRP A 205 -15.91 -21.98 14.32
N GLU A 206 -15.59 -21.00 15.15
CA GLU A 206 -16.30 -20.73 16.41
C GLU A 206 -17.75 -20.32 16.16
N GLU A 207 -17.99 -19.42 15.21
CA GLU A 207 -19.35 -19.01 14.82
C GLU A 207 -20.16 -20.19 14.25
N GLU A 208 -19.51 -21.09 13.52
CA GLU A 208 -20.10 -22.31 12.97
C GLU A 208 -20.27 -23.45 14.01
N GLY A 209 -19.80 -23.26 15.24
CA GLY A 209 -19.91 -24.24 16.33
C GLY A 209 -18.99 -25.45 16.17
N LYS A 210 -17.90 -25.34 15.39
CA LYS A 210 -16.91 -26.39 15.24
C LYS A 210 -16.02 -26.48 16.48
N ASP A 211 -15.64 -27.70 16.88
CA ASP A 211 -14.71 -27.90 17.99
C ASP A 211 -13.29 -27.42 17.61
N ILE A 212 -12.89 -26.32 18.23
CA ILE A 212 -11.56 -25.72 18.09
C ILE A 212 -10.68 -25.92 19.32
N SER A 213 -11.07 -26.74 20.30
CA SER A 213 -10.37 -26.91 21.58
C SER A 213 -8.91 -27.39 21.44
N LYS A 214 -8.59 -28.04 20.31
CA LYS A 214 -7.23 -28.48 19.95
C LYS A 214 -6.31 -27.34 19.47
N TYR A 215 -6.83 -26.15 19.21
CA TYR A 215 -6.07 -25.00 18.73
C TYR A 215 -5.83 -23.98 19.84
N ASN A 216 -4.56 -23.70 20.14
CA ASN A 216 -4.16 -22.64 21.04
C ASN A 216 -4.17 -21.30 20.28
N LYS A 217 -5.10 -20.42 20.62
CA LYS A 217 -5.28 -19.11 19.96
C LYS A 217 -4.08 -18.17 20.11
N ASP A 218 -3.30 -18.36 21.17
CA ASP A 218 -2.13 -17.53 21.46
C ASP A 218 -0.88 -17.99 20.68
N ASP A 219 -0.92 -19.16 20.05
CA ASP A 219 0.22 -19.78 19.36
C ASP A 219 -0.12 -20.32 17.96
N LEU A 220 -0.99 -19.60 17.24
CA LEU A 220 -1.45 -20.02 15.91
C LEU A 220 -0.36 -20.02 14.83
N MET A 221 0.84 -19.51 15.10
CA MET A 221 1.99 -19.60 14.18
C MET A 221 2.85 -20.85 14.39
N SER A 222 2.52 -21.70 15.37
CA SER A 222 3.27 -22.93 15.60
C SER A 222 3.30 -23.82 14.36
N SER A 223 4.46 -24.43 14.11
CA SER A 223 4.66 -25.45 13.09
C SER A 223 3.87 -26.73 13.37
N ASP A 224 3.43 -26.93 14.61
CA ASP A 224 2.57 -28.08 14.97
C ASP A 224 1.22 -28.05 14.24
N TYR A 225 0.83 -26.89 13.71
CA TYR A 225 -0.38 -26.76 12.91
C TYR A 225 -0.15 -26.97 11.41
N ASP A 226 1.09 -27.10 10.94
CA ASP A 226 1.38 -27.27 9.52
C ASP A 226 0.79 -28.59 9.00
N GLY A 227 0.12 -28.53 7.84
CA GLY A 227 -0.59 -29.67 7.26
C GLY A 227 -1.89 -30.08 7.96
N THR A 228 -2.28 -29.41 9.05
CA THR A 228 -3.58 -29.63 9.70
C THR A 228 -4.74 -29.05 8.88
N GLU A 229 -5.97 -29.36 9.27
CA GLU A 229 -7.17 -28.78 8.64
C GLU A 229 -7.21 -27.24 8.75
N LEU A 230 -6.69 -26.68 9.84
CA LEU A 230 -6.63 -25.22 10.03
C LEU A 230 -5.69 -24.58 9.01
N ASP A 231 -4.53 -25.20 8.82
CA ASP A 231 -3.51 -24.73 7.88
C ASP A 231 -4.00 -24.81 6.43
N GLN A 232 -4.60 -25.94 6.05
CA GLN A 232 -5.19 -26.10 4.71
C GLN A 232 -6.30 -25.07 4.44
N ALA A 233 -7.15 -24.80 5.43
CA ALA A 233 -8.21 -23.79 5.31
C ALA A 233 -7.64 -22.36 5.23
N ALA A 234 -6.61 -22.05 6.01
CA ALA A 234 -5.94 -20.76 6.00
C ALA A 234 -5.18 -20.50 4.68
N ASP A 235 -4.47 -21.51 4.16
CA ASP A 235 -3.76 -21.44 2.89
C ASP A 235 -4.72 -21.30 1.71
N GLU A 236 -5.86 -22.01 1.71
CA GLU A 236 -6.87 -21.85 0.68
C GLU A 236 -7.53 -20.45 0.74
N ALA A 237 -7.70 -19.88 1.94
CA ALA A 237 -8.14 -18.50 2.10
C ALA A 237 -7.11 -17.49 1.57
N ALA A 238 -5.82 -17.66 1.90
CA ALA A 238 -4.73 -16.82 1.42
C ALA A 238 -4.60 -16.88 -0.12
N LYS A 239 -4.67 -18.09 -0.69
CA LYS A 239 -4.66 -18.33 -2.15
C LYS A 239 -5.83 -17.65 -2.86
N ASN A 240 -7.00 -17.62 -2.24
CA ASN A 240 -8.20 -17.02 -2.81
C ASN A 240 -8.36 -15.52 -2.51
N PHE A 241 -7.54 -14.96 -1.62
CA PHE A 241 -7.67 -13.60 -1.11
C PHE A 241 -7.87 -12.55 -2.20
N GLN A 242 -7.02 -12.52 -3.23
CA GLN A 242 -7.11 -11.51 -4.29
C GLN A 242 -8.40 -11.65 -5.10
N ARG A 243 -8.76 -12.88 -5.46
CA ARG A 243 -10.00 -13.18 -6.21
C ARG A 243 -11.22 -12.73 -5.41
N ASP A 244 -11.27 -13.06 -4.13
CA ASP A 244 -12.42 -12.78 -3.28
C ASP A 244 -12.49 -11.29 -2.95
N ALA A 245 -11.38 -10.61 -2.65
CA ALA A 245 -11.34 -9.15 -2.49
C ALA A 245 -11.77 -8.39 -3.76
N SER A 246 -11.34 -8.86 -4.94
CA SER A 246 -11.78 -8.27 -6.21
C SER A 246 -13.29 -8.41 -6.42
N ARG A 247 -13.84 -9.61 -6.16
CA ARG A 247 -15.27 -9.92 -6.33
C ARG A 247 -16.15 -9.19 -5.33
N GLU A 248 -15.79 -9.24 -4.05
CA GLU A 248 -16.64 -8.82 -2.93
C GLU A 248 -16.48 -7.34 -2.57
N ALA A 249 -15.27 -6.79 -2.73
CA ALA A 249 -14.91 -5.43 -2.33
C ALA A 249 -14.48 -4.54 -3.51
N GLY A 250 -14.62 -4.98 -4.76
CA GLY A 250 -14.32 -4.16 -5.94
C GLY A 250 -12.86 -3.73 -6.05
N VAL A 251 -11.93 -4.55 -5.54
CA VAL A 251 -10.50 -4.34 -5.78
C VAL A 251 -10.20 -4.54 -7.26
N PHE A 252 -9.70 -3.48 -7.89
CA PHE A 252 -9.32 -3.45 -9.29
C PHE A 252 -7.85 -3.83 -9.49
N HIS A 253 -6.97 -3.41 -8.58
CA HIS A 253 -5.54 -3.68 -8.67
C HIS A 253 -5.00 -4.21 -7.34
N HIS A 254 -4.29 -5.33 -7.41
CA HIS A 254 -3.57 -5.92 -6.29
C HIS A 254 -2.08 -5.69 -6.47
N LEU A 255 -1.41 -5.21 -5.42
CA LEU A 255 0.05 -5.09 -5.38
C LEU A 255 0.61 -5.63 -4.07
N ILE A 256 1.89 -5.95 -4.06
CA ILE A 256 2.69 -6.11 -2.83
C ILE A 256 3.69 -4.95 -2.90
N THR A 257 3.81 -4.14 -1.86
CA THR A 257 4.61 -2.90 -1.89
C THR A 257 6.11 -3.13 -2.01
N LEU A 258 6.64 -4.10 -1.24
CA LEU A 258 8.08 -4.36 -1.17
C LEU A 258 8.45 -5.86 -1.28
N PRO A 259 7.86 -6.62 -2.23
CA PRO A 259 8.17 -8.04 -2.40
C PRO A 259 9.62 -8.26 -2.79
N THR A 260 10.15 -7.41 -3.67
CA THR A 260 11.51 -7.52 -4.21
C THR A 260 12.59 -7.17 -3.18
N TYR A 261 12.28 -6.36 -2.17
CA TYR A 261 13.15 -6.15 -1.02
C TYR A 261 13.38 -7.47 -0.28
N HIS A 262 12.29 -8.16 0.08
CA HIS A 262 12.36 -9.43 0.80
C HIS A 262 12.97 -10.55 -0.04
N THR A 263 12.58 -10.70 -1.31
CA THR A 263 13.10 -11.78 -2.16
C THR A 263 14.58 -11.59 -2.48
N THR A 264 15.03 -10.35 -2.67
CA THR A 264 16.47 -10.06 -2.89
C THR A 264 17.28 -10.34 -1.63
N ALA A 265 16.80 -9.86 -0.46
CA ALA A 265 17.48 -10.11 0.81
C ALA A 265 17.59 -11.63 1.10
N LEU A 266 16.51 -12.38 0.90
CA LEU A 266 16.48 -13.82 1.11
C LEU A 266 17.40 -14.56 0.12
N SER A 267 17.30 -14.26 -1.17
CA SER A 267 18.11 -14.95 -2.19
C SER A 267 19.60 -14.71 -1.99
N VAL A 268 20.00 -13.48 -1.61
CA VAL A 268 21.39 -13.15 -1.30
C VAL A 268 21.84 -13.86 -0.03
N HIS A 269 21.01 -13.92 1.01
CA HIS A 269 21.31 -14.64 2.25
C HIS A 269 21.55 -16.13 1.99
N GLU A 270 20.64 -16.80 1.28
CA GLU A 270 20.75 -18.23 0.97
C GLU A 270 22.00 -18.54 0.12
N LEU A 271 22.25 -17.74 -0.92
CA LEU A 271 23.42 -17.91 -1.76
C LEU A 271 24.72 -17.69 -0.97
N ALA A 272 24.80 -16.63 -0.17
CA ALA A 272 26.00 -16.35 0.63
C ALA A 272 26.26 -17.45 1.66
N LYS A 273 25.20 -17.96 2.31
CA LYS A 273 25.29 -19.05 3.29
C LYS A 273 25.84 -20.33 2.68
N GLY A 274 25.38 -20.73 1.49
CA GLY A 274 25.90 -21.92 0.80
C GLY A 274 27.31 -21.68 0.23
N TYR A 275 27.50 -20.56 -0.47
CA TYR A 275 28.74 -20.27 -1.19
C TYR A 275 29.97 -20.09 -0.29
N PHE A 276 29.80 -19.38 0.84
CA PHE A 276 30.87 -19.21 1.83
C PHE A 276 30.84 -20.28 2.93
N GLY A 277 29.84 -21.16 2.91
CA GLY A 277 29.80 -22.38 3.71
C GLY A 277 30.50 -23.54 3.00
N ASP A 278 30.02 -24.76 3.23
CA ASP A 278 30.68 -25.98 2.72
C ASP A 278 30.38 -26.28 1.25
N GLU A 279 29.42 -25.59 0.62
CA GLU A 279 28.98 -25.90 -0.75
C GLU A 279 29.84 -25.22 -1.83
N GLY A 280 30.43 -24.06 -1.54
CA GLY A 280 31.22 -23.31 -2.52
C GLY A 280 30.43 -23.02 -3.81
N MET A 281 31.04 -23.27 -4.97
CA MET A 281 30.39 -23.09 -6.27
C MET A 281 29.12 -23.93 -6.47
N LEU A 282 28.92 -25.01 -5.69
CA LEU A 282 27.70 -25.82 -5.80
C LEU A 282 26.46 -25.02 -5.43
N ALA A 283 26.55 -24.09 -4.46
CA ALA A 283 25.45 -23.22 -4.07
C ALA A 283 24.93 -22.39 -5.26
N TYR A 284 25.85 -21.80 -6.04
CA TYR A 284 25.49 -21.05 -7.25
C TYR A 284 25.01 -21.98 -8.37
N ALA A 285 25.75 -23.05 -8.67
CA ALA A 285 25.44 -23.93 -9.79
C ALA A 285 24.08 -24.64 -9.60
N ALA A 286 23.79 -25.14 -8.39
CA ALA A 286 22.54 -25.82 -8.07
C ALA A 286 21.39 -24.87 -7.73
N GLY A 287 21.66 -23.85 -6.91
CA GLY A 287 20.65 -22.93 -6.39
C GLY A 287 20.15 -21.90 -7.39
N VAL A 288 20.99 -21.51 -8.36
CA VAL A 288 20.70 -20.46 -9.35
C VAL A 288 20.79 -21.01 -10.77
N GLN A 289 21.99 -21.34 -11.26
CA GLN A 289 22.24 -21.54 -12.69
C GLN A 289 21.45 -22.73 -13.28
N ARG A 290 21.41 -23.88 -12.59
CA ARG A 290 20.63 -25.04 -13.05
C ARG A 290 19.13 -24.74 -13.07
N LYS A 291 18.62 -23.93 -12.16
CA LYS A 291 17.20 -23.54 -12.14
C LYS A 291 16.89 -22.62 -13.32
N GLU A 292 17.69 -21.58 -13.53
CA GLU A 292 17.53 -20.68 -14.68
C GLU A 292 17.54 -21.44 -16.02
N ILE A 293 18.47 -22.38 -16.20
CA ILE A 293 18.54 -23.20 -17.42
C ILE A 293 17.29 -24.07 -17.59
N ARG A 294 16.83 -24.74 -16.53
CA ARG A 294 15.70 -25.69 -16.60
C ARG A 294 14.35 -24.99 -16.75
N GLU A 295 14.22 -23.80 -16.19
CA GLU A 295 12.99 -22.99 -16.27
C GLU A 295 13.00 -22.04 -17.46
N GLY A 296 14.10 -21.97 -18.22
CA GLY A 296 14.20 -21.13 -19.42
C GLY A 296 14.31 -19.63 -19.13
N ILE A 297 14.88 -19.26 -17.97
CA ILE A 297 15.05 -17.86 -17.56
C ILE A 297 16.15 -17.22 -18.40
N SER A 298 15.82 -16.17 -19.15
CA SER A 298 16.73 -15.51 -20.09
C SER A 298 17.96 -14.88 -19.42
N CYS A 299 17.90 -14.57 -18.13
CA CYS A 299 19.00 -14.01 -17.34
C CYS A 299 20.26 -14.88 -17.33
N VAL A 300 20.17 -16.19 -17.57
CA VAL A 300 21.37 -17.04 -17.72
C VAL A 300 22.28 -16.53 -18.85
N LYS A 301 21.69 -15.93 -19.90
CA LYS A 301 22.36 -15.19 -20.98
C LYS A 301 22.38 -13.68 -20.67
N HIS A 302 22.92 -13.31 -19.52
CA HIS A 302 22.91 -11.94 -19.00
C HIS A 302 23.52 -10.89 -19.95
N GLN A 303 24.45 -11.26 -20.83
CA GLN A 303 25.01 -10.33 -21.83
C GLN A 303 23.94 -9.85 -22.83
N ALA A 304 23.17 -10.79 -23.38
CA ALA A 304 22.05 -10.49 -24.27
C ALA A 304 20.98 -9.66 -23.55
N MET A 305 20.65 -10.04 -22.29
CA MET A 305 19.69 -9.29 -21.46
C MET A 305 20.17 -7.86 -21.13
N ALA A 306 21.49 -7.63 -21.07
CA ALA A 306 22.08 -6.31 -20.91
C ALA A 306 22.18 -5.53 -22.24
N GLY A 307 21.69 -6.09 -23.35
CA GLY A 307 21.62 -5.44 -24.65
C GLY A 307 22.87 -5.57 -25.51
N SER A 308 23.72 -6.59 -25.28
CA SER A 308 24.92 -6.81 -26.12
C SER A 308 24.56 -6.95 -27.60
N ASP A 309 23.46 -7.65 -27.89
CA ASP A 309 23.05 -7.98 -29.26
C ASP A 309 22.53 -6.73 -29.97
N LEU A 310 21.76 -5.90 -29.26
CA LEU A 310 21.33 -4.58 -29.75
C LEU A 310 22.53 -3.67 -30.05
N GLY A 311 23.55 -3.73 -29.20
CA GLY A 311 24.80 -3.01 -29.41
C GLY A 311 25.56 -3.48 -30.66
N ASP A 312 25.57 -4.77 -30.93
CA ASP A 312 26.21 -5.34 -32.12
C ASP A 312 25.45 -4.98 -33.41
N ASP A 313 24.11 -5.03 -33.39
CA ASP A 313 23.28 -4.56 -34.51
C ASP A 313 23.53 -3.07 -34.80
N HIS A 314 23.62 -2.24 -33.77
CA HIS A 314 23.92 -0.82 -33.91
C HIS A 314 25.29 -0.60 -34.56
N LYS A 315 26.33 -1.31 -34.11
CA LYS A 315 27.68 -1.21 -34.71
C LYS A 315 27.66 -1.63 -36.18
N GLU A 316 26.92 -2.67 -36.53
CA GLU A 316 26.77 -3.14 -37.90
C GLU A 316 26.09 -2.10 -38.79
N ILE A 317 25.04 -1.43 -38.29
CA ILE A 317 24.37 -0.34 -39.02
C ILE A 317 25.36 0.77 -39.41
N PHE A 318 26.26 1.17 -38.51
CA PHE A 318 27.18 2.30 -38.77
C PHE A 318 28.51 1.89 -39.42
N SER A 319 29.02 0.71 -39.12
CA SER A 319 30.37 0.28 -39.52
C SER A 319 30.37 -0.81 -40.59
N GLY A 320 29.21 -1.38 -40.91
CA GLY A 320 29.08 -2.50 -41.85
C GLY A 320 30.03 -3.64 -41.48
N ASP A 321 30.78 -4.11 -42.47
CA ASP A 321 31.76 -5.20 -42.31
C ASP A 321 32.89 -4.89 -41.32
N ASN A 322 33.12 -3.62 -40.98
CA ASN A 322 34.13 -3.20 -40.00
C ASN A 322 33.61 -3.24 -38.54
N ALA A 323 32.37 -3.65 -38.31
CA ALA A 323 31.77 -3.69 -36.98
C ALA A 323 32.48 -4.71 -36.07
N LEU A 324 33.04 -4.23 -34.96
CA LEU A 324 33.62 -5.09 -33.93
C LEU A 324 32.52 -5.60 -32.98
N LYS A 325 31.99 -6.79 -33.29
CA LYS A 325 30.91 -7.45 -32.54
C LYS A 325 31.42 -8.12 -31.26
N ALA A 326 30.59 -8.15 -30.22
CA ALA A 326 30.82 -8.92 -28.98
C ALA A 326 30.48 -10.41 -29.15
N GLY A 327 29.63 -10.74 -30.13
CA GLY A 327 29.37 -12.12 -30.56
C GLY A 327 30.59 -12.87 -31.12
N GLY A 328 30.52 -14.21 -31.16
CA GLY A 328 31.56 -15.05 -31.78
C GLY A 328 31.73 -16.45 -31.18
N GLY A 329 32.59 -17.29 -31.76
CA GLY A 329 32.76 -18.69 -31.35
C GLY A 329 33.28 -18.91 -29.92
N LYS A 330 33.94 -17.90 -29.33
CA LYS A 330 34.40 -17.92 -27.92
C LYS A 330 33.43 -17.28 -26.94
N ASN A 331 32.24 -16.88 -27.39
CA ASN A 331 31.25 -16.26 -26.52
C ASN A 331 30.76 -17.28 -25.48
N THR A 332 30.78 -16.89 -24.20
CA THR A 332 30.38 -17.76 -23.08
C THR A 332 28.89 -18.12 -23.14
N MET A 333 28.06 -17.34 -23.84
CA MET A 333 26.65 -17.68 -24.08
C MET A 333 26.46 -18.99 -24.83
N ASN A 334 27.46 -19.45 -25.58
CA ASN A 334 27.44 -20.75 -26.28
C ASN A 334 27.45 -21.95 -25.31
N GLN A 335 27.62 -21.73 -24.00
CA GLN A 335 27.50 -22.77 -22.98
C GLN A 335 26.06 -23.00 -22.50
N PHE A 336 25.12 -22.14 -22.91
CA PHE A 336 23.71 -22.16 -22.51
C PHE A 336 22.77 -22.39 -23.70
N SER A 337 23.29 -22.98 -24.78
CA SER A 337 22.56 -23.32 -26.01
C SER A 337 21.96 -24.70 -25.95
#